data_AF-A0A8K0JVH1-F1
#
_entry.id   AF-A0A8K0JVH1-F1
#
_cell.length_a   1.000
_cell.length_b   1.000
_cell.length_c   1.000
_cell.angle_alpha   90.00
_cell.angle_beta   90.00
_cell.angle_gamma   90.00
#
_symmetry.space_group_name_H-M   'P 1'
#
loop_
_entity.id
_entity.type
_entity.pdbx_description
1 polymer ?
#
loop_
_entity_poly.entity_id
_entity_poly.type
_entity_poly.pdbx_seq_one_letter_code
_entity_poly.pdbx_strand_id
1 'polypeptide(L)' 'MGHCGDEILAVNGKPLHGLSHKEAITVFKEIKTGQVQLHLGRRVPRKRKEKEQTQTTQQPVQWKTQAQRPTA' A
#
# COMPACT_ATOMS: atom_id res chain seq x y z
N MET A 1 -5.42 -6.20 9.08
CA MET A 1 -5.38 -5.62 10.43
C MET A 1 -4.62 -4.31 10.33
N GLY A 2 -5.30 -3.18 10.59
CA GLY A 2 -4.86 -1.85 10.17
C GLY A 2 -3.61 -1.34 10.89
N HIS A 3 -2.70 -0.72 10.15
CA HIS A 3 -1.70 0.17 10.71
C HIS A 3 -2.34 1.56 10.76
N CYS A 4 -2.89 1.94 11.91
CA CYS A 4 -3.47 3.26 12.10
C CYS A 4 -2.37 4.20 12.61
N GLY A 5 -1.85 5.07 11.73
CA GLY A 5 -1.10 6.25 12.15
C GLY A 5 0.15 6.58 11.32
N ASP A 6 0.61 7.82 11.54
CA ASP A 6 1.91 8.30 11.10
C ASP A 6 2.91 8.22 12.27
N GLU A 7 4.15 7.81 11.98
CA GLU A 7 5.25 7.74 12.94
C GLU A 7 6.03 9.07 12.90
N ILE A 8 6.27 9.70 14.05
CA ILE A 8 7.08 10.94 14.09
C ILE A 8 8.56 10.56 14.15
N LEU A 9 9.31 10.93 13.11
CA LEU A 9 10.72 10.58 12.93
C LEU A 9 11.66 11.67 13.47
N ALA A 10 11.26 12.95 13.39
CA ALA A 10 12.05 14.09 13.88
C ALA A 10 11.19 15.31 14.19
N VAL A 11 11.67 16.17 15.10
CA VAL A 11 11.04 17.44 15.50
C VAL A 11 12.05 18.56 15.37
N ASN A 12 11.75 19.62 14.61
CA ASN A 12 12.65 20.75 14.35
C ASN A 12 14.06 20.33 13.93
N GLY A 13 14.15 19.28 13.10
CA GLY A 13 15.42 18.71 12.63
C GLY A 13 16.11 17.75 13.61
N LYS A 14 15.62 17.60 14.85
CA LYS A 14 16.17 16.65 15.84
C LYS A 14 15.56 15.26 15.62
N PRO A 15 16.36 14.25 15.23
CA PRO A 15 15.86 12.89 15.03
C PRO A 15 15.41 12.27 16.35
N LEU A 16 14.35 11.48 16.31
CA LEU A 16 13.80 10.77 17.47
C LEU A 16 14.17 9.28 17.51
N HIS A 17 14.88 8.77 16.50
CA HIS A 17 15.29 7.37 16.50
C HIS A 17 16.22 7.07 17.67
N GLY A 18 16.06 5.89 18.29
CA GLY A 18 16.91 5.46 19.40
C GLY A 18 16.66 6.17 20.73
N LEU A 19 15.80 7.20 20.78
CA LEU A 19 15.38 7.81 22.03
C LEU A 19 14.34 6.94 22.73
N SER A 20 14.40 6.91 24.05
CA SER A 20 13.28 6.44 24.85
C SER A 20 12.07 7.36 24.68
N HIS A 21 10.89 6.84 24.99
CA HIS A 21 9.66 7.63 24.95
C HIS A 21 9.75 8.91 25.81
N LYS A 22 10.38 8.81 26.99
CA LYS A 22 10.56 9.95 27.90
C LYS A 22 11.45 11.03 27.29
N GLU A 23 12.54 10.64 26.63
CA GLU A 23 13.45 11.57 25.96
C GLU A 23 12.78 12.25 24.77
N ALA A 24 12.01 11.49 23.97
CA ALA A 24 11.23 12.07 22.88
C ALA A 24 10.22 13.12 23.39
N ILE A 25 9.55 12.87 24.51
CA ILE A 25 8.66 13.86 25.16
C ILE A 25 9.46 15.10 25.58
N THR A 26 10.66 14.92 26.13
CA THR A 26 11.51 16.06 26.53
C THR A 26 11.79 16.97 25.34
N VAL A 27 12.10 16.41 24.16
CA VAL A 27 12.31 17.19 22.93
C VAL A 27 11.10 18.08 22.60
N PHE A 28 9.88 17.55 22.70
CA PHE A 28 8.68 18.36 22.49
C PHE A 28 8.50 19.44 23.56
N LYS A 29 8.79 19.11 24.83
CA LYS A 29 8.67 20.06 25.96
C LYS A 29 9.70 21.18 25.90
N GLU A 30 10.83 20.99 25.26
CA GLU A 30 11.84 22.04 25.04
C GLU A 30 11.30 23.17 24.15
N ILE A 31 10.35 22.89 23.27
CA ILE A 31 9.71 23.88 22.40
C ILE A 31 8.63 24.62 23.20
N LYS A 32 8.90 25.88 23.55
CA LYS A 32 7.97 26.70 24.34
C LYS A 32 7.05 27.56 23.48
N THR A 33 7.57 28.11 22.40
CA THR A 33 6.87 29.00 21.48
C THR A 33 7.48 28.86 20.08
N GLY A 34 6.76 29.37 19.08
CA GLY A 34 7.23 29.39 17.69
C GLY A 34 6.84 28.16 16.87
N GLN A 35 7.48 28.00 15.71
CA GLN A 35 7.12 27.00 14.72
C GLN A 35 7.61 25.59 15.09
N VAL A 36 6.77 24.59 14.80
CA VAL A 36 7.10 23.17 14.93
C VAL A 36 7.09 22.53 13.55
N GLN A 37 8.21 21.93 13.15
CA GLN A 37 8.36 21.14 11.94
C GLN A 37 8.51 19.67 12.32
N LEU A 38 7.63 18.83 11.77
CA LEU A 38 7.64 17.38 12.00
C LEU A 38 8.03 16.64 10.73
N HIS A 39 8.91 15.66 10.86
CA HIS A 39 9.15 14.67 9.81
C HIS A 39 8.35 13.41 10.16
N LEU A 40 7.44 12.99 9.28
CA LEU A 40 6.52 11.88 9.51
C LEU A 40 6.82 10.71 8.57
N GLY A 41 6.72 9.49 9.08
CA GLY A 41 6.74 8.25 8.32
C GLY A 41 5.35 7.62 8.26
N ARG A 42 4.86 7.31 7.06
CA ARG A 42 3.60 6.59 6.86
C ARG A 42 3.85 5.23 6.24
N ARG A 43 3.32 4.17 6.86
CA ARG A 43 3.31 2.84 6.24
C ARG A 43 2.21 2.77 5.20
N VAL A 44 2.58 2.95 3.93
CA VAL A 44 1.64 2.74 2.83
C VAL A 44 1.41 1.23 2.68
N PRO A 45 0.17 0.73 2.77
CA PRO A 45 -0.11 -0.67 2.48
C PRO A 45 0.34 -0.94 1.05
N ARG A 46 1.30 -1.86 0.89
CA ARG A 46 1.74 -2.31 -0.43
C ARG A 46 0.52 -2.98 -1.09
N LYS A 47 -0.06 -2.37 -2.13
CA LYS A 47 -0.96 -3.10 -3.03
C LYS A 47 -0.15 -4.28 -3.55
N ARG A 48 -0.52 -5.49 -3.12
CA ARG A 48 -0.04 -6.71 -3.76
C ARG A 48 -0.43 -6.55 -5.23
N LYS A 49 0.54 -6.40 -6.13
CA LYS A 49 0.27 -6.60 -7.55
C LYS A 49 -0.13 -8.05 -7.67
N GLU A 50 -1.43 -8.30 -7.56
CA GLU A 50 -2.03 -9.53 -8.02
C GLU A 50 -1.64 -9.63 -9.48
N LYS A 51 -0.88 -10.66 -9.83
CA LYS A 51 -0.46 -10.89 -11.20
C LYS A 51 -1.75 -11.04 -12.00
N GLU A 52 -2.02 -10.07 -12.85
CA GLU A 52 -3.08 -10.11 -13.84
C GLU A 52 -2.74 -11.25 -14.82
N GLN A 53 -3.21 -12.45 -14.49
CA GLN A 53 -3.34 -13.58 -15.40
C GLN A 53 -4.81 -13.74 -15.76
N THR A 54 -5.33 -12.72 -16.43
CA THR A 54 -6.44 -12.81 -17.38
C THR A 54 -5.75 -12.83 -18.76
N GLN A 55 -5.89 -13.78 -19.69
CA GLN A 55 -6.85 -14.83 -19.99
C GLN A 55 -6.11 -15.95 -20.75
N THR A 56 -6.20 -17.20 -20.30
CA THR A 56 -6.20 -18.35 -21.24
C THR A 56 -7.51 -19.08 -21.04
N THR A 57 -8.53 -18.66 -21.78
CA THR A 57 -9.54 -19.59 -22.29
C THR A 57 -9.99 -19.02 -23.62
N GLN A 58 -9.23 -19.34 -24.66
CA GLN A 58 -9.72 -19.28 -26.02
C GLN A 58 -9.70 -20.72 -26.55
N GLN A 59 -10.80 -21.42 -26.32
CA GLN A 59 -11.13 -22.55 -27.17
C GLN A 59 -12.11 -21.98 -28.21
N PRO A 60 -11.71 -21.80 -29.48
CA PRO A 60 -12.66 -21.42 -30.50
C PRO A 60 -13.70 -22.54 -30.62
N VAL A 61 -14.98 -22.19 -30.45
CA VAL A 61 -16.07 -23.12 -30.69
C VAL A 61 -16.02 -23.57 -32.15
N GLN A 62 -15.63 -24.82 -32.37
CA GLN A 62 -15.61 -25.46 -33.68
C GLN A 62 -17.06 -25.79 -34.08
N TRP A 63 -17.66 -24.95 -34.92
CA TRP A 63 -18.95 -25.25 -35.55
C TRP A 63 -18.72 -26.29 -36.65
N LYS A 64 -19.05 -27.55 -36.38
CA LYS A 64 -19.13 -28.58 -37.42
C LYS A 64 -20.60 -28.80 -37.73
N THR A 65 -21.16 -27.96 -38.61
CA THR A 65 -22.47 -28.26 -39.21
C THR A 65 -22.23 -29.25 -40.34
N GLN A 66 -22.43 -30.54 -40.07
CA GLN A 66 -22.56 -31.55 -41.11
C GLN A 66 -23.94 -32.20 -41.00
N ALA A 67 -24.91 -31.61 -41.69
CA ALA A 67 -26.15 -32.27 -42.07
C ALA A 67 -26.28 -32.22 -43.60
N GLN A 68 -25.82 -33.30 -44.25
CA GLN A 68 -26.19 -33.73 -45.61
C GLN A 68 -26.49 -35.23 -45.44
N ARG A 69 -27.61 -35.81 -45.87
CA ARG A 69 -28.44 -35.62 -47.06
C ARG A 69 -29.92 -35.94 -46.74
N PRO A 70 -30.90 -35.42 -47.50
CA PRO A 70 -32.13 -36.15 -47.76
C PRO A 70 -31.83 -37.24 -48.80
N THR A 71 -32.13 -38.49 -48.49
CA THR A 71 -32.30 -39.53 -49.53
C THR A 71 -33.77 -39.57 -49.92
N ALA A 72 -33.97 -39.65 -51.24
CA ALA A 72 -35.25 -39.74 -51.93
C ALA A 72 -36.12 -40.92 -51.47
#